data_AF-A0A4Y2F861-F1
#
_entry.id   AF-A0A4Y2F861-F1
#
_cell.length_a   1.000
_cell.length_b   1.000
_cell.length_c   1.000
_cell.angle_alpha   90.00
_cell.angle_beta   90.00
_cell.angle_gamma   90.00
#
_symmetry.space_group_name_H-M   'P 1'
#
loop_
_entity.id
_entity.type
_entity.pdbx_description
1 polymer ?
#
loop_
_entity_poly.entity_id
_entity_poly.type
_entity_poly.pdbx_seq_one_letter_code
_entity_poly.pdbx_strand_id
1 'polypeptide(L)'
;MWGLECLGIIDPSQSLCRKKAKREHLNDFGEKLTILPCGRYEVGLPWKSDSRNLPHNKELSWERHEKIVKRMKARGFLCEYQEVFDYWERLKIIERVPENELKMKNVIICHIVS
;
A
#
# COMPACT_ATOMS: atom_id res chain seq x y z
N MET A 1 2.00 7.42 35.81
CA MET A 1 3.42 7.80 35.97
C MET A 1 3.98 8.02 34.59
N TRP A 2 4.44 9.24 34.25
CA TRP A 2 4.94 9.56 32.90
C TRP A 2 6.37 9.05 32.76
N GLY A 3 6.68 8.35 31.68
CA GLY A 3 8.04 7.87 31.43
C GLY A 3 8.98 9.03 31.09
N LEU A 4 10.23 8.97 31.57
CA LEU A 4 11.28 9.95 31.24
C LEU A 4 11.51 10.07 29.73
N GLU A 5 11.23 9.00 28.98
CA GLU A 5 11.23 8.98 27.52
C GLU A 5 10.24 9.98 26.90
N CYS A 6 9.07 10.17 27.52
CA CYS A 6 8.08 11.17 27.09
C CYS A 6 8.56 12.60 27.28
N LEU A 7 9.53 12.82 28.19
CA LEU A 7 10.18 14.10 28.43
C LEU A 7 11.43 14.29 27.55
N GLY A 8 11.71 13.37 26.62
CA GLY A 8 12.87 13.43 25.73
C GLY A 8 14.20 13.06 26.39
N ILE A 9 14.17 12.61 27.65
CA ILE A 9 15.35 12.20 28.40
C ILE A 9 15.52 10.69 28.21
N ILE A 10 16.47 10.32 27.36
CA ILE A 10 16.77 8.93 27.01
C ILE A 10 18.19 8.61 27.45
N ASP A 11 18.36 7.47 28.11
CA ASP A 11 19.69 6.98 28.52
C ASP A 11 20.64 6.85 27.30
N PRO A 12 21.91 7.26 27.40
CA PRO A 12 22.86 7.19 26.29
C PRO A 12 23.00 5.80 25.68
N SER A 13 22.96 4.73 26.49
CA SER A 13 23.04 3.34 26.00
C SER A 13 21.78 2.93 25.25
N GLN A 14 20.60 3.38 25.70
CA GLN A 14 19.34 3.19 24.98
C GLN A 14 19.30 3.97 23.66
N SER A 15 19.84 5.20 23.65
CA SER A 15 19.97 6.02 22.44
C SER A 15 20.87 5.34 21.39
N LEU A 16 22.00 4.78 21.82
CA LEU A 16 22.89 4.01 20.95
C LEU A 16 22.22 2.74 20.42
N CYS A 17 21.51 2.00 21.27
CA CYS A 17 20.77 0.80 20.88
C CYS A 17 19.68 1.13 19.84
N ARG A 18 18.89 2.19 20.05
CA ARG A 18 17.89 2.66 19.07
C ARG A 18 18.52 3.07 17.75
N LYS A 19 19.66 3.77 17.77
CA LYS A 19 20.40 4.14 16.55
C LYS A 19 20.88 2.90 15.79
N LYS A 20 21.39 1.89 16.49
CA LYS A 20 21.82 0.62 15.90
C LYS A 20 20.64 -0.13 15.28
N ALA A 21 19.54 -0.29 16.01
CA ALA A 21 18.33 -0.94 15.50
C ALA A 21 17.72 -0.18 14.29
N LYS A 22 17.76 1.16 14.30
CA LYS A 22 17.33 1.96 13.15
C LYS A 22 18.22 1.69 11.92
N ARG A 23 19.53 1.59 12.12
CA ARG A 23 20.48 1.28 11.04
C ARG A 23 20.25 -0.11 10.46
N GLU A 24 20.02 -1.10 11.31
CA GLU A 24 19.70 -2.48 10.89
C GLU A 24 18.42 -2.50 10.04
N HIS A 25 17.34 -1.84 10.49
CA HIS A 25 16.11 -1.73 9.69
C HIS A 25 16.31 -1.01 8.34
N LEU A 26 17.15 0.03 8.29
CA LEU A 26 17.44 0.73 7.04
C LEU A 26 18.22 -0.16 6.07
N ASN A 27 19.16 -0.97 6.59
CA ASN A 27 19.90 -1.93 5.78
C ASN A 27 18.94 -3.01 5.24
N ASP A 28 18.12 -3.62 6.09
CA ASP A 28 17.12 -4.62 5.69
C ASP A 28 16.14 -4.08 4.64
N PHE A 29 15.73 -2.81 4.77
CA PHE A 29 14.89 -2.15 3.79
C PHE A 29 15.61 -1.96 2.46
N GLY A 30 16.86 -1.50 2.49
CA GLY A 30 17.70 -1.32 1.30
C GLY A 30 17.96 -2.63 0.56
N GLU A 31 18.23 -3.72 1.29
CA GLU A 31 18.43 -5.05 0.70
C GLU A 31 17.17 -5.60 0.02
N LYS A 32 15.98 -5.30 0.56
CA LYS A 32 14.70 -5.75 0.02
C LYS A 32 14.13 -4.84 -1.06
N LEU A 33 14.77 -3.70 -1.32
CA LEU A 33 14.31 -2.69 -2.27
C LEU A 33 14.87 -2.98 -3.65
N THR A 34 13.97 -3.26 -4.60
CA THR A 34 14.27 -3.46 -6.02
C THR A 34 13.83 -2.24 -6.81
N ILE A 35 14.67 -1.78 -7.73
CA ILE A 35 14.31 -0.69 -8.66
C ILE A 35 13.94 -1.32 -9.99
N LEU A 36 12.68 -1.18 -10.38
CA LEU A 36 12.17 -1.66 -11.65
C LEU A 36 12.73 -0.78 -12.80
N PRO A 37 12.88 -1.33 -14.02
CA PRO A 37 13.35 -0.57 -15.19
C PRO A 37 12.52 0.68 -15.52
N CYS A 38 11.26 0.73 -15.09
CA CYS A 38 10.38 1.89 -15.21
C CYS A 38 10.65 2.99 -14.15
N GLY A 39 11.71 2.86 -13.34
CA GLY A 39 12.12 3.83 -12.32
C GLY A 39 11.35 3.74 -11.01
N ARG A 40 10.58 2.66 -10.79
CA ARG A 40 9.75 2.48 -9.60
C ARG A 40 10.44 1.59 -8.58
N TYR A 41 10.26 1.92 -7.31
CA TYR A 41 10.77 1.11 -6.19
C TYR A 41 9.73 0.07 -5.78
N GLU A 42 10.14 -1.19 -5.75
CA GLU A 42 9.39 -2.30 -5.17
C GLU A 42 10.12 -2.74 -3.90
N VAL A 43 9.37 -3.00 -2.83
CA VAL A 43 9.93 -3.50 -1.57
C VAL A 43 8.98 -4.48 -0.94
N GLY A 44 9.52 -5.59 -0.44
CA GLY A 44 8.73 -6.57 0.32
C GLY A 44 8.12 -5.94 1.58
N LEU A 45 6.86 -6.27 1.88
CA LEU A 45 6.20 -5.77 3.09
C LEU A 45 6.95 -6.25 4.35
N PRO A 46 7.44 -5.34 5.22
CA PRO A 46 8.31 -5.70 6.35
C PRO A 46 7.70 -6.68 7.34
N TRP A 47 6.36 -6.68 7.48
CA TRP A 47 5.61 -7.52 8.41
C TRP A 47 5.14 -8.85 7.83
N LYS A 48 5.51 -9.18 6.58
CA LYS A 48 5.23 -10.49 5.98
C LYS A 48 6.49 -11.35 5.98
N SER A 49 6.83 -11.94 7.13
CA SER A 49 7.92 -12.92 7.25
C SER A 49 7.56 -14.28 6.64
N ASP A 50 6.28 -14.66 6.71
CA ASP A 50 5.74 -15.90 6.11
C ASP A 50 4.65 -15.54 5.12
N SER A 51 4.96 -15.64 3.83
CA SER A 51 4.02 -15.40 2.75
C SER A 51 2.96 -16.51 2.70
N ARG A 52 1.97 -16.46 3.59
CA ARG A 52 0.66 -16.98 3.19
C ARG A 52 0.21 -16.11 2.03
N ASN A 53 0.01 -16.74 0.87
CA ASN A 53 -0.67 -16.10 -0.25
C ASN A 53 -1.92 -15.43 0.30
N LEU A 54 -2.14 -14.16 -0.06
CA LEU A 54 -3.36 -13.47 0.35
C LEU A 54 -4.54 -14.36 -0.07
N PRO A 55 -5.54 -14.57 0.80
CA PRO A 55 -6.69 -15.37 0.42
C PRO A 55 -7.26 -14.77 -0.86
N HIS A 56 -7.54 -15.64 -1.83
CA HIS A 56 -8.09 -15.23 -3.11
C HIS A 56 -9.44 -14.56 -2.87
N ASN A 57 -9.45 -13.23 -2.86
CA ASN A 57 -10.63 -12.41 -2.52
C ASN A 57 -11.12 -11.60 -3.73
N LYS A 58 -10.67 -11.94 -4.93
CA LYS A 58 -11.00 -11.22 -6.18
C LYS A 58 -12.52 -11.13 -6.37
N GLU A 59 -13.22 -12.26 -6.27
CA GLU A 59 -14.68 -12.32 -6.41
C GLU A 59 -15.40 -11.49 -5.34
N LEU A 60 -15.03 -11.66 -4.07
CA LEU A 60 -15.63 -10.89 -2.97
C LEU A 60 -15.37 -9.38 -3.08
N SER A 61 -14.17 -9.00 -3.54
CA SER A 61 -13.81 -7.60 -3.79
C SER A 61 -14.64 -7.04 -4.95
N TRP A 62 -14.82 -7.82 -6.01
CA TRP A 62 -15.66 -7.46 -7.15
C TRP A 62 -17.13 -7.27 -6.78
N GLU A 63 -17.72 -8.21 -6.03
CA GLU A 63 -19.10 -8.09 -5.56
C GLU A 63 -19.32 -6.84 -4.68
N ARG A 64 -18.35 -6.53 -3.80
CA ARG A 64 -18.39 -5.32 -2.98
C ARG A 64 -18.29 -4.07 -3.86
N HIS A 65 -17.42 -4.08 -4.86
CA HIS A 65 -17.25 -3.00 -5.81
C HIS A 65 -18.57 -2.74 -6.57
N GLU A 66 -19.20 -3.77 -7.14
CA GLU A 66 -20.49 -3.62 -7.83
C GLU A 66 -21.57 -3.02 -6.94
N LYS A 67 -21.65 -3.46 -5.68
CA LYS A 67 -22.61 -2.90 -4.69
C LYS A 67 -22.34 -1.44 -4.40
N ILE A 68 -21.07 -1.04 -4.31
CA ILE A 68 -20.67 0.36 -4.11
C ILE A 68 -21.02 1.19 -5.34
N VAL A 69 -20.68 0.74 -6.54
CA VAL A 69 -21.01 1.44 -7.80
C VAL A 69 -22.51 1.63 -7.96
N LYS A 70 -23.32 0.59 -7.69
CA LYS A 70 -24.79 0.70 -7.70
C LYS A 70 -25.28 1.76 -6.73
N ARG A 71 -24.73 1.79 -5.50
CA ARG A 71 -25.08 2.79 -4.48
C ARG A 71 -24.65 4.21 -4.88
N MET A 72 -23.48 4.36 -5.48
CA MET A 72 -22.95 5.65 -5.96
C MET A 72 -23.83 6.20 -7.08
N LYS A 73 -24.19 5.37 -8.08
CA LYS A 73 -25.12 5.75 -9.15
C LYS A 73 -26.47 6.19 -8.60
N ALA A 74 -27.04 5.43 -7.66
CA ALA A 74 -28.32 5.78 -7.04
C ALA A 74 -28.28 7.10 -6.24
N ARG A 75 -27.11 7.50 -5.74
CA ARG A 75 -26.91 8.75 -4.99
C ARG A 75 -26.45 9.93 -5.86
N GLY A 76 -26.14 9.69 -7.13
CA GLY A 76 -25.68 10.72 -8.07
C GLY A 76 -24.19 11.05 -8.02
N PHE A 77 -23.44 10.60 -7.01
CA PHE A 77 -22.05 11.04 -6.80
C PHE A 77 -20.97 10.25 -7.57
N LEU A 78 -21.34 9.52 -8.63
CA LEU A 78 -20.37 8.68 -9.35
C LEU A 78 -19.34 9.52 -10.11
N CYS A 79 -19.76 10.66 -10.67
CA CYS A 79 -18.90 11.51 -11.50
C CYS A 79 -17.82 12.20 -10.65
N GLU A 80 -18.19 12.67 -9.45
CA GLU A 80 -17.29 13.33 -8.50
C GLU A 80 -16.21 12.37 -8.00
N TYR A 81 -16.55 11.09 -7.81
CA TYR A 81 -15.56 10.07 -7.50
C TYR A 81 -14.62 9.80 -8.69
N GLN A 82 -15.15 9.81 -9.92
CA GLN A 82 -14.34 9.65 -11.12
C GLN A 82 -13.30 10.79 -11.25
N GLU A 83 -13.70 12.03 -10.99
CA GLU A 83 -12.78 13.18 -11.02
C GLU A 83 -11.61 13.03 -10.04
N VAL A 84 -11.86 12.48 -8.85
CA VAL A 84 -10.81 12.19 -7.86
C VAL A 84 -9.84 11.14 -8.38
N PHE A 85 -10.35 10.09 -9.02
CA PHE A 85 -9.51 9.05 -9.61
C PHE A 85 -8.69 9.60 -10.77
N ASP A 86 -9.29 10.36 -11.67
CA ASP A 86 -8.58 10.99 -12.79
C ASP A 86 -7.48 11.94 -12.28
N TYR A 87 -7.76 12.68 -11.20
CA TYR A 87 -6.77 13.52 -10.54
C TYR A 87 -5.59 12.71 -9.99
N TRP A 88 -5.86 11.59 -9.30
CA TRP A 88 -4.81 10.71 -8.78
C TRP A 88 -4.02 10.00 -9.89
N GLU A 89 -4.68 9.62 -10.99
CA GLU A 89 -4.03 9.03 -12.16
C GLU A 89 -3.08 10.04 -12.80
N ARG A 90 -3.52 11.30 -12.94
CA ARG A 90 -2.68 12.39 -13.43
C ARG A 90 -1.47 12.65 -12.52
N LEU A 91 -1.65 12.57 -11.20
CA LEU A 91 -0.56 12.70 -10.23
C LEU A 91 0.35 11.47 -10.14
N LYS A 92 0.06 10.39 -10.90
CA LYS A 92 0.79 9.11 -10.84
C LYS A 92 0.80 8.48 -9.44
N ILE A 93 -0.21 8.80 -8.62
CA ILE A 93 -0.47 8.14 -7.33
C ILE A 93 -1.05 6.75 -7.58
N ILE A 94 -1.89 6.64 -8.62
CA ILE A 94 -2.50 5.40 -9.07
C ILE A 94 -2.17 5.17 -10.54
N GLU A 95 -2.29 3.92 -10.97
CA GLU A 95 -2.13 3.55 -12.37
C GLU A 95 -3.11 2.47 -12.78
N ARG A 96 -3.43 2.46 -14.07
CA ARG A 96 -4.22 1.37 -14.67
C ARG A 96 -3.41 0.10 -14.67
N VAL A 97 -4.08 -0.98 -14.27
CA VAL A 97 -3.52 -2.33 -14.33
C VAL A 97 -3.34 -2.71 -15.81
N PRO A 98 -2.14 -3.13 -16.24
CA PRO A 98 -1.92 -3.51 -17.62
C PRO A 98 -2.71 -4.79 -17.98
N GLU A 99 -3.14 -4.90 -19.23
CA GLU A 99 -4.09 -5.95 -19.67
C GLU A 99 -3.55 -7.38 -19.51
N ASN A 100 -2.24 -7.55 -19.54
CA ASN A 100 -1.54 -8.82 -19.30
C ASN A 100 -1.77 -9.34 -17.87
N GLU A 101 -1.86 -8.45 -16.88
CA GLU A 101 -2.04 -8.79 -15.47
C GLU A 101 -3.50 -9.03 -15.09
N LEU A 102 -4.47 -8.47 -15.84
CA LEU A 102 -5.90 -8.68 -15.61
C LEU A 102 -6.31 -10.17 -15.66
N LYS A 103 -5.57 -10.96 -16.45
CA LYS A 103 -5.76 -12.42 -16.60
C LYS A 103 -5.27 -13.23 -15.40
N MET A 104 -4.44 -12.64 -14.53
CA MET A 104 -3.92 -13.33 -13.36
C MET A 104 -5.00 -13.38 -12.26
N LYS A 105 -5.24 -14.58 -11.72
CA LYS A 105 -6.24 -14.80 -10.65
C LYS A 105 -5.87 -14.07 -9.35
N ASN A 106 -4.61 -13.70 -9.13
CA ASN A 106 -4.13 -13.21 -7.84
C ASN A 106 -4.02 -11.68 -7.74
N VAL A 107 -4.42 -10.93 -8.77
CA VAL A 107 -4.43 -9.47 -8.68
C VAL A 107 -5.57 -9.07 -7.74
N ILE A 108 -5.23 -8.54 -6.57
CA ILE A 108 -6.17 -7.77 -5.76
C ILE A 108 -6.36 -6.49 -6.53
N ILE A 109 -7.39 -6.49 -7.36
CA ILE A 109 -7.70 -5.34 -8.17
C ILE A 109 -8.31 -4.32 -7.21
N CYS A 110 -7.49 -3.37 -6.74
CA CYS A 110 -7.98 -2.03 -6.44
C CYS A 110 -8.44 -1.46 -7.78
N HIS A 111 -9.64 -1.88 -8.18
CA HIS A 111 -10.31 -1.46 -9.39
C HIS A 111 -10.64 0.01 -9.25
N ILE A 112 -9.69 0.83 -9.69
CA ILE A 112 -9.98 2.15 -10.20
C ILE A 112 -10.35 1.88 -11.66
N VAL A 113 -11.61 1.51 -11.83
CA VAL A 113 -12.21 1.28 -13.14
C VAL A 113 -12.38 2.64 -13.80
N SER A 114 -11.72 2.83 -14.93
CA SER A 114 -12.19 3.74 -15.98
C SER A 114 -13.21 3.03 -16.85
#